data_AF-A0A2E9PJZ8-F1
#
_entry.id   AF-A0A2E9PJZ8-F1
#
_cell.length_a   1.000
_cell.length_b   1.000
_cell.length_c   1.000
_cell.angle_alpha   90.00
_cell.angle_beta   90.00
_cell.angle_gamma   90.00
#
_symmetry.space_group_name_H-M   'P 1'
#
loop_
_entity.id
_entity.type
_entity.pdbx_description
1 polymer ?
#
loop_
_entity_poly.entity_id
_entity_poly.type
_entity_poly.pdbx_seq_one_letter_code
_entity_poly.pdbx_strand_id
1 'polypeptide(L)' 'MEELKGVTINERLFALKVTESFDAAIKSKNCKAAIEVLEQCGLSYSSALETVSSIFKNPKRYGY' A
#
# COMPACT_ATOMS: atom_id res chain seq x y z
N MET A 1 -14.67 -17.81 -12.48
CA MET A 1 -13.60 -16.82 -12.27
C MET A 1 -13.76 -16.27 -10.86
N GLU A 2 -13.43 -17.09 -9.88
CA GLU A 2 -13.36 -16.74 -8.47
C GLU A 2 -11.91 -17.10 -8.14
N GLU A 3 -11.05 -16.19 -7.67
CA GLU A 3 -10.62 -16.23 -6.26
C GLU A 3 -9.58 -15.12 -5.96
N LEU A 4 -9.75 -13.90 -6.48
CA LEU A 4 -9.00 -12.74 -5.97
C LEU A 4 -9.64 -12.15 -4.69
N LYS A 5 -10.25 -13.01 -3.87
CA LYS A 5 -11.00 -12.67 -2.65
C LYS A 5 -10.21 -12.93 -1.36
N GLY A 6 -8.90 -13.08 -1.45
CA GLY A 6 -8.04 -13.41 -0.30
C GLY A 6 -6.61 -12.88 -0.34
N VAL A 7 -6.19 -12.18 -1.40
CA VAL A 7 -4.82 -11.66 -1.49
C VAL A 7 -4.76 -10.33 -0.73
N THR A 8 -4.10 -10.32 0.42
CA THR A 8 -3.88 -9.09 1.20
C THR A 8 -3.02 -8.10 0.41
N ILE A 9 -3.13 -6.79 0.70
CA ILE A 9 -2.35 -5.74 0.04
C ILE A 9 -0.84 -6.07 0.09
N ASN A 10 -0.37 -6.62 1.20
CA ASN A 10 1.02 -7.06 1.38
C ASN A 10 1.45 -8.13 0.38
N GLU A 11 0.60 -9.11 0.07
CA GLU A 11 0.93 -10.14 -0.92
C GLU A 11 1.03 -9.56 -2.33
N ARG A 12 0.21 -8.55 -2.67
CA ARG A 12 0.33 -7.86 -3.97
C ARG A 12 1.59 -7.01 -4.05
N LEU A 13 1.89 -6.25 -3.00
CA LEU A 13 3.13 -5.47 -2.88
C LEU A 13 4.35 -6.40 -3.02
N PHE A 14 4.32 -7.55 -2.36
CA PHE A 14 5.38 -8.56 -2.40
C PHE A 14 5.51 -9.22 -3.77
N ALA A 15 4.39 -9.62 -4.39
CA ALA A 15 4.38 -10.22 -5.72
C ALA A 15 4.93 -9.27 -6.80
N LEU A 16 4.62 -7.97 -6.67
CA LEU A 16 5.10 -6.92 -7.58
C LEU A 16 6.50 -6.39 -7.21
N LYS A 17 7.10 -6.86 -6.11
CA LYS A 17 8.39 -6.37 -5.57
C LYS A 17 8.43 -4.85 -5.36
N VAL A 18 7.27 -4.23 -5.14
CA VAL A 18 7.15 -2.78 -4.90
C VAL A 18 7.08 -2.43 -3.41
N THR A 19 7.17 -3.43 -2.53
CA THR A 19 7.13 -3.24 -1.07
C THR A 19 8.20 -2.26 -0.59
N GLU A 20 9.43 -2.33 -1.12
CA GLU A 20 10.50 -1.39 -0.76
C GLU A 20 10.20 0.04 -1.22
N SER A 21 9.63 0.20 -2.42
CA SER A 21 9.22 1.52 -2.94
C SER A 21 8.08 2.12 -2.11
N PHE A 22 7.13 1.29 -1.69
CA PHE A 22 6.06 1.68 -0.79
C PHE A 22 6.62 2.10 0.57
N ASP A 23 7.52 1.30 1.14
CA ASP A 23 8.14 1.54 2.44
C ASP A 23 8.94 2.84 2.46
N ALA A 24 9.73 3.07 1.41
CA ALA A 24 10.46 4.32 1.19
C ALA A 24 9.50 5.51 1.08
N ALA A 25 8.39 5.37 0.35
CA ALA A 25 7.38 6.42 0.21
C ALA A 25 6.72 6.77 1.57
N ILE A 26 6.36 5.77 2.38
CA ILE A 26 5.80 5.99 3.72
C ILE A 26 6.83 6.66 4.64
N LYS A 27 8.09 6.19 4.65
CA LYS A 27 9.18 6.79 5.45
C LYS A 27 9.49 8.23 5.06
N SER A 28 9.47 8.55 3.77
CA SER A 28 9.63 9.91 3.25
C SER A 28 8.38 10.78 3.38
N LYS A 29 7.32 10.27 4.02
CA LYS A 29 6.01 10.94 4.15
C LYS A 29 5.39 11.34 2.81
N ASN A 30 5.73 10.62 1.74
CA ASN A 30 5.26 10.90 0.40
C ASN A 30 3.99 10.10 0.09
N CYS A 31 2.85 10.65 0.50
CA CYS A 31 1.55 10.03 0.28
C CYS A 31 1.26 9.75 -1.20
N LYS A 32 1.70 10.64 -2.09
CA LYS A 32 1.44 10.50 -3.53
C LYS A 32 2.15 9.27 -4.09
N ALA A 33 3.44 9.11 -3.79
CA ALA A 33 4.21 7.93 -4.19
C ALA A 33 3.65 6.64 -3.56
N ALA A 34 3.20 6.67 -2.30
CA ALA A 34 2.60 5.52 -1.66
C ALA A 34 1.26 5.11 -2.31
N ILE A 35 0.44 6.09 -2.70
CA ILE A 35 -0.82 5.84 -3.43
C ILE A 35 -0.54 5.26 -4.81
N GLU A 36 0.40 5.83 -5.58
CA GLU A 36 0.76 5.32 -6.90
C GLU A 36 1.23 3.86 -6.87
N VAL A 37 1.96 3.45 -5.82
CA VAL A 37 2.37 2.05 -5.64
C VAL A 37 1.18 1.13 -5.34
N LEU A 38 0.20 1.60 -4.55
CA LEU A 38 -1.02 0.84 -4.28
C LEU A 38 -1.94 0.76 -5.51
N GLU A 39 -2.00 1.81 -6.31
CA GLU A 39 -2.72 1.79 -7.59
C GLU A 39 -2.08 0.79 -8.57
N GLN A 40 -0.75 0.69 -8.61
CA GLN A 40 -0.06 -0.37 -9.36
C GLN A 40 -0.37 -1.78 -8.85
N CYS A 41 -0.70 -1.93 -7.56
CA CYS A 41 -1.21 -3.18 -6.99
C CYS A 41 -2.69 -3.45 -7.31
N GLY A 42 -3.32 -2.61 -8.14
CA GLY A 42 -4.72 -2.73 -8.53
C GLY A 42 -5.70 -2.29 -7.43
N LEU A 43 -5.27 -1.42 -6.50
CA LEU A 43 -6.21 -0.71 -5.64
C LEU A 43 -6.76 0.51 -6.36
N SER A 44 -8.02 0.85 -6.11
CA SER A 44 -8.54 2.16 -6.51
C SER A 44 -7.93 3.26 -5.65
N TYR A 45 -7.77 4.44 -6.23
CA TYR A 45 -7.27 5.65 -5.55
C TYR A 45 -7.87 5.85 -4.15
N SER A 46 -9.19 5.73 -3.99
CA SER A 46 -9.85 5.90 -2.69
C SER A 46 -9.40 4.88 -1.63
N SER A 47 -9.26 3.61 -2.00
CA SER A 47 -8.78 2.55 -1.10
C SER A 47 -7.28 2.71 -0.79
N ALA A 48 -6.50 3.13 -1.78
CA ALA A 48 -5.09 3.44 -1.60
C ALA A 48 -4.90 4.61 -0.63
N LEU A 49 -5.68 5.69 -0.80
CA LEU A 49 -5.68 6.85 0.07
C LEU A 49 -6.11 6.51 1.50
N GLU A 50 -7.16 5.70 1.68
CA GLU A 50 -7.60 5.26 3.01
C GLU A 50 -6.54 4.42 3.72
N THR A 51 -5.88 3.52 2.98
CA THR A 51 -4.78 2.69 3.49
C THR A 51 -3.61 3.55 3.93
N VAL A 52 -3.15 4.44 3.06
CA VAL A 52 -2.04 5.37 3.34
C VAL A 52 -2.39 6.27 4.51
N SER A 53 -3.60 6.84 4.54
CA SER A 53 -4.09 7.67 5.66
C SER A 53 -4.11 6.91 6.98
N SER A 54 -4.52 5.64 6.97
CA SER A 54 -4.51 4.78 8.16
C SER A 54 -3.09 4.48 8.65
N ILE A 55 -2.14 4.26 7.73
CA ILE A 55 -0.73 4.07 8.06
C ILE A 55 -0.16 5.35 8.68
N PHE A 56 -0.42 6.53 8.09
CA PHE A 56 0.03 7.81 8.66
C PHE A 56 -0.60 8.12 10.02
N LYS A 57 -1.85 7.71 10.25
CA LYS A 57 -2.49 7.85 11.55
C LYS A 57 -1.89 6.94 12.62
N ASN A 58 -1.46 5.73 12.25
CA ASN A 58 -0.90 4.74 13.18
C ASN A 58 0.30 3.98 12.58
N PRO A 59 1.44 4.66 12.39
CA PRO A 59 2.62 4.06 11.73
C PRO A 59 3.19 2.88 12.53
N LYS A 60 3.18 2.98 13.87
CA LYS A 60 3.58 1.91 14.80
C LYS A 60 2.84 0.59 14.59
N ARG A 61 1.58 0.64 14.14
CA ARG A 61 0.77 -0.57 13.91
C ARG A 61 1.19 -1.30 12.63
N TYR A 62 1.86 -0.60 11.71
CA TYR A 62 2.35 -1.11 10.45
C TYR A 62 3.87 -1.31 10.42
N GLY A 63 4.57 -1.07 11.53
CA GLY A 63 6.02 -1.25 11.64
C GLY A 63 6.86 -0.05 11.16
N TYR A 64 6.25 1.14 11.06
CA TYR A 64 6.91 2.41 10.69
C TYR A 64 7.08 3.35 11.88
#